data_AF-A0A3C0HDS8-F1
#
_entry.id   AF-A0A3C0HDS8-F1
#
_cell.length_a   1.000
_cell.length_b   1.000
_cell.length_c   1.000
_cell.angle_alpha   90.00
_cell.angle_beta   90.00
_cell.angle_gamma   90.00
#
_symmetry.space_group_name_H-M   'P 1'
#
loop_
_entity.id
_entity.type
_entity.pdbx_description
1 polymer ?
#
loop_
_entity_poly.entity_id
_entity_poly.type
_entity_poly.pdbx_seq_one_letter_code
_entity_poly.pdbx_strand_id
1 'polypeptide(L)'
;IFKESRLSRVIITDGGIENAVGYIHHQQLLDNPKTIERLVMPIKYVPETMNVQSLMYNFIKQETTIACVVDEFGGTAGLITLEDI
;
A
#
# COMPACT_ATOMS: atom_id res chain seq x y z
N ILE A 1 -13.98 0.86 -10.39
CA ILE A 1 -12.85 1.19 -9.47
C ILE A 1 -11.65 1.78 -10.23
N PHE A 2 -10.63 1.03 -10.65
CA PHE A 2 -9.38 1.62 -11.22
C PHE A 2 -9.61 2.61 -12.38
N LYS A 3 -10.52 2.31 -13.32
CA LYS A 3 -10.84 3.20 -14.44
C LYS A 3 -11.49 4.52 -13.99
N GLU A 4 -12.33 4.47 -12.96
CA GLU A 4 -13.08 5.62 -12.45
C GLU A 4 -12.20 6.48 -11.53
N SER A 5 -11.46 5.85 -10.62
CA SER A 5 -10.61 6.54 -9.66
C SER A 5 -9.31 7.07 -10.24
N ARG A 6 -8.89 6.56 -11.42
CA ARG A 6 -7.57 6.83 -12.04
C ARG A 6 -6.38 6.46 -11.16
N LEU A 7 -6.59 5.73 -10.07
CA LEU A 7 -5.54 5.26 -9.20
C LEU A 7 -4.86 4.02 -9.80
N SER A 8 -3.56 3.88 -9.58
CA SER A 8 -2.80 2.69 -9.97
C SER A 8 -2.97 1.54 -8.97
N ARG A 9 -3.27 1.88 -7.72
CA ARG A 9 -3.37 0.98 -6.55
C ARG A 9 -4.67 1.25 -5.80
N VAL A 10 -5.26 0.20 -5.23
CA VAL A 10 -6.40 0.31 -4.31
C VAL A 10 -6.07 -0.46 -3.04
N ILE A 11 -6.28 0.16 -1.88
CA ILE A 11 -6.07 -0.49 -0.59
C ILE A 11 -7.22 -1.44 -0.29
N ILE A 12 -6.88 -2.61 0.24
CA ILE A 12 -7.83 -3.62 0.69
C ILE A 12 -7.81 -3.60 2.20
N THR A 13 -8.97 -3.35 2.78
CA THR A 13 -9.16 -3.21 4.23
C THR A 13 -10.19 -4.22 4.72
N ASP A 14 -10.06 -4.66 5.97
CA ASP A 14 -11.08 -5.46 6.65
C ASP A 14 -11.66 -4.68 7.84
N GLY A 15 -12.87 -4.15 7.68
CA GLY A 15 -13.54 -3.42 8.76
C GLY A 15 -13.10 -1.97 8.96
N GLY A 16 -12.21 -1.43 8.12
CA GLY A 16 -11.85 -0.01 8.13
C GLY A 16 -10.39 0.28 7.79
N ILE A 17 -10.03 1.55 7.68
CA ILE A 17 -8.68 1.99 7.27
C ILE A 17 -7.58 1.54 8.24
N GLU A 18 -7.93 1.37 9.52
CA GLU A 18 -7.07 0.84 10.60
C GLU A 18 -6.54 -0.57 10.31
N ASN A 19 -7.26 -1.35 9.49
CA ASN A 19 -6.94 -2.74 9.22
C ASN A 19 -6.70 -2.95 7.71
N ALA A 20 -5.61 -2.36 7.22
CA ALA A 20 -5.15 -2.56 5.85
C ALA A 20 -4.56 -3.98 5.68
N VAL A 21 -5.30 -4.83 4.98
CA VAL A 21 -4.90 -6.21 4.67
C VAL A 21 -3.84 -6.24 3.56
N GLY A 22 -3.89 -5.26 2.65
CA GLY A 22 -2.95 -5.16 1.55
C GLY A 22 -3.39 -4.15 0.51
N TYR A 23 -2.92 -4.32 -0.71
CA TYR A 23 -3.33 -3.50 -1.85
C TYR A 23 -3.35 -4.34 -3.12
N ILE A 24 -4.08 -3.85 -4.12
CA ILE A 24 -4.08 -4.42 -5.47
C ILE A 24 -3.53 -3.37 -6.42
N HIS A 25 -2.56 -3.76 -7.24
CA HIS A 25 -2.10 -2.94 -8.37
C HIS A 25 -2.89 -3.31 -9.62
N HIS A 26 -3.32 -2.33 -10.41
CA HIS A 26 -4.15 -2.58 -11.59
C HIS A 26 -3.52 -3.56 -12.59
N GLN A 27 -2.19 -3.65 -12.66
CA GLN A 27 -1.48 -4.60 -13.53
C GLN A 27 -1.77 -6.07 -13.16
N GLN A 28 -2.07 -6.38 -11.90
CA GLN A 28 -2.36 -7.76 -11.52
C GLN A 28 -3.69 -8.28 -12.10
N LEU A 29 -4.56 -7.37 -12.57
CA LEU A 29 -5.77 -7.76 -13.30
C LEU A 29 -5.44 -8.38 -14.67
N LEU A 30 -4.24 -8.14 -15.21
CA LEU A 30 -3.79 -8.73 -16.47
C LEU A 30 -3.62 -10.26 -16.36
N ASP A 31 -3.41 -10.77 -15.14
CA ASP A 31 -3.22 -12.20 -14.88
C ASP A 31 -4.53 -13.02 -14.90
N ASN A 32 -5.67 -12.38 -15.22
CA ASN A 32 -7.00 -13.01 -15.27
C ASN A 32 -7.30 -13.89 -14.03
N PRO A 33 -7.22 -13.32 -12.83
CA PRO A 33 -7.38 -14.06 -11.59
C PRO A 33 -8.80 -14.61 -11.45
N LYS A 34 -8.92 -15.79 -10.82
CA LYS A 34 -10.24 -16.38 -10.49
C LYS A 34 -10.97 -15.61 -9.40
N THR A 35 -10.21 -15.01 -8.46
CA THR A 35 -10.76 -14.27 -7.32
C THR A 35 -9.85 -13.09 -6.97
N ILE A 36 -10.41 -12.06 -6.35
CA ILE A 36 -9.71 -10.80 -6.03
C ILE A 36 -8.64 -11.03 -4.95
N GLU A 37 -8.88 -11.94 -4.02
CA GLU A 37 -7.97 -12.26 -2.90
C GLU A 37 -6.60 -12.72 -3.39
N ARG A 38 -6.54 -13.36 -4.57
CA ARG A 38 -5.28 -13.79 -5.19
C ARG A 38 -4.42 -12.63 -5.70
N LEU A 39 -5.01 -11.46 -5.87
CA LEU A 39 -4.29 -10.25 -6.28
C LEU A 39 -3.77 -9.46 -5.10
N VAL A 40 -4.20 -9.75 -3.88
CA VAL A 40 -3.83 -8.90 -2.74
C VAL A 40 -2.34 -9.04 -2.46
N MET A 41 -1.61 -7.94 -2.66
CA MET A 41 -0.21 -7.81 -2.30
C MET A 41 -0.09 -7.27 -0.88
N PRO A 42 0.88 -7.74 -0.09
CA PRO A 42 1.06 -7.27 1.28
C PRO A 42 1.45 -5.80 1.30
N ILE A 43 0.79 -5.01 2.15
CA ILE A 43 1.19 -3.63 2.43
C ILE A 43 2.25 -3.61 3.55
N LYS A 44 3.23 -2.73 3.43
CA LYS A 44 4.26 -2.54 4.46
C LYS A 44 3.82 -1.45 5.43
N TYR A 45 4.21 -1.60 6.69
CA TYR A 45 3.95 -0.62 7.74
C TYR A 45 5.26 0.09 8.09
N VAL A 46 5.22 1.42 8.14
CA VAL A 46 6.37 2.26 8.49
C VAL A 46 5.95 3.29 9.56
N PRO A 47 6.80 3.58 10.56
CA PRO A 47 6.51 4.63 11.52
C PRO A 47 6.46 6.02 10.86
N GLU A 48 5.56 6.89 11.33
CA GLU A 48 5.51 8.30 10.89
C GLU A 48 6.83 9.06 11.16
N THR A 49 7.60 8.61 12.14
CA THR A 49 8.90 9.17 12.52
C THR A 49 10.06 8.71 11.62
N MET A 50 9.82 7.80 10.67
CA MET A 50 10.85 7.30 9.77
C MET A 50 11.37 8.41 8.85
N ASN A 51 12.70 8.53 8.75
CA ASN A 51 13.32 9.46 7.83
C ASN A 51 12.97 9.14 6.37
N VAL A 52 12.60 10.15 5.59
CA VAL A 52 12.19 10.02 4.18
C VAL A 52 13.24 9.33 3.30
N GLN A 53 14.53 9.57 3.54
CA GLN A 53 15.62 8.93 2.79
C GLN A 53 15.71 7.43 3.11
N SER A 54 15.45 7.04 4.37
CA SER A 54 15.34 5.64 4.78
C SER A 54 14.11 4.96 4.17
N LEU A 55 12.98 5.68 4.09
CA LEU A 55 11.76 5.20 3.45
C LEU A 55 11.97 4.96 1.96
N MET A 56 12.59 5.91 1.24
CA MET A 56 12.95 5.75 -0.17
C MET A 56 13.88 4.55 -0.39
N TYR A 57 14.89 4.38 0.47
CA TYR A 57 15.77 3.22 0.41
C TYR A 57 15.01 1.90 0.61
N ASN A 58 14.05 1.86 1.53
CA ASN A 58 13.20 0.69 1.74
C ASN A 58 12.34 0.37 0.52
N PHE A 59 11.74 1.39 -0.12
CA PHE A 59 10.98 1.21 -1.35
C PHE A 59 11.81 0.61 -2.48
N ILE A 60 13.01 1.16 -2.71
CA ILE A 60 13.95 0.63 -3.72
C ILE A 60 14.37 -0.80 -3.39
N LYS A 61 14.80 -1.05 -2.14
CA LYS A 61 15.32 -2.35 -1.73
C LYS A 61 14.26 -3.46 -1.75
N GLN A 62 13.01 -3.14 -1.46
CA GLN A 62 11.92 -4.10 -1.39
C GLN A 62 11.09 -4.17 -2.67
N GLU A 63 11.47 -3.43 -3.72
CA GLU A 63 10.73 -3.33 -4.98
C GLU A 63 9.24 -3.00 -4.75
N THR A 64 8.96 -2.15 -3.76
CA THR A 64 7.63 -1.68 -3.41
C THR A 64 7.55 -0.17 -3.50
N THR A 65 6.34 0.35 -3.67
CA THR A 65 6.09 1.77 -3.96
C THR A 65 4.99 2.35 -3.08
N ILE A 66 4.52 1.61 -2.08
CA ILE A 66 3.47 2.04 -1.16
C ILE A 66 3.70 1.45 0.23
N ALA A 67 3.41 2.22 1.26
CA ALA A 67 3.36 1.78 2.64
C ALA A 67 2.22 2.47 3.41
N CYS A 68 1.73 1.77 4.44
CA CYS A 68 0.88 2.30 5.49
C CYS A 68 1.77 2.97 6.54
N VAL A 69 1.44 4.21 6.89
CA VAL A 69 2.13 4.98 7.92
C VAL A 69 1.41 4.77 9.24
N VAL A 70 2.14 4.40 10.28
CA VAL A 70 1.59 4.19 11.64
C VAL A 70 2.15 5.19 12.62
N ASP A 71 1.29 5.58 13.56
CA ASP A 71 1.68 6.37 14.72
C ASP A 71 2.34 5.50 15.82
N GLU A 72 2.69 6.13 16.92
CA GLU A 72 3.30 5.52 18.10
C GLU A 72 2.39 4.56 18.88
N PHE A 73 1.08 4.59 18.64
CA PHE A 73 0.10 3.70 19.23
C PHE A 73 -0.29 2.53 18.30
N GLY A 74 0.30 2.49 17.10
CA GLY A 74 -0.02 1.49 16.07
C GLY A 74 -1.29 1.81 15.28
N GLY A 75 -1.85 3.01 15.46
CA GLY A 75 -2.95 3.52 14.65
C GLY A 75 -2.49 3.87 13.25
N THR A 76 -3.38 3.75 12.27
CA THR A 76 -3.07 4.14 10.89
C THR A 76 -3.11 5.66 10.74
N ALA A 77 -1.93 6.28 10.59
CA ALA A 77 -1.80 7.71 10.34
C ALA A 77 -2.08 8.08 8.88
N GLY A 78 -1.82 7.15 7.94
CA GLY A 78 -2.12 7.37 6.53
C GLY A 78 -1.40 6.41 5.58
N LEU A 79 -1.26 6.84 4.33
CA LEU A 79 -0.54 6.11 3.28
C LEU A 79 0.53 7.03 2.70
N ILE A 80 1.64 6.42 2.28
CA ILE A 80 2.70 7.11 1.55
C ILE A 80 3.12 6.27 0.36
N THR A 81 3.33 6.93 -0.78
CA THR A 81 3.81 6.30 -2.01
C THR A 81 5.21 6.79 -2.36
N LEU A 82 5.91 6.07 -3.23
CA LEU A 82 7.20 6.53 -3.74
C LEU A 82 7.07 7.85 -4.51
N GLU A 83 5.91 8.07 -5.14
CA GLU A 83 5.60 9.29 -5.87
C GLU A 83 5.40 10.53 -4.97
N ASP A 84 5.19 10.34 -3.67
CA ASP A 84 5.07 11.42 -2.67
C ASP A 84 6.42 11.84 -2.06
N ILE A 85 7.48 11.06 -2.31
CA ILE A 85 8.85 11.29 -1.80
C ILE A 85 9.67 12.08 -2.83
#